data_AF-A0A9E1ZRT3-F1
#
_entry.id   AF-A0A9E1ZRT3-F1
#
_cell.length_a   1.000
_cell.length_b   1.000
_cell.length_c   1.000
_cell.angle_alpha   90.00
_cell.angle_beta   90.00
_cell.angle_gamma   90.00
#
_symmetry.space_group_name_H-M   'P 1'
#
loop_
_entity.id
_entity.type
_entity.pdbx_description
1 polymer ?
#
loop_
_entity_poly.entity_id
_entity_poly.type
_entity_poly.pdbx_seq_one_letter_code
_entity_poly.pdbx_strand_id
1 'polypeptide(L)'
;MSQLENRSNNRFNTILVGVVGQVGCITPLIILGALFAGLWLDRQFETKPIFTILFIVGSAPVSIFALYKIVKTATTKLKTDDDDAIKNFEEDLNRE
;
A
#
# COMPACT_ATOMS: atom_id res chain seq x y z
N MET A 1 -2.89 -17.94 37.80
CA MET A 1 -2.22 -17.06 36.80
C MET A 1 -2.29 -17.74 35.42
N SER A 2 -3.48 -18.15 34.97
CA SER A 2 -3.67 -19.01 33.77
C SER A 2 -4.98 -18.73 33.01
N GLN A 3 -5.71 -17.66 33.37
CA GLN A 3 -7.01 -17.32 32.75
C GLN A 3 -6.90 -16.29 31.60
N LEU A 4 -5.71 -15.75 31.31
CA LEU A 4 -5.52 -14.76 30.24
C LEU A 4 -5.15 -15.38 28.89
N GLU A 5 -4.71 -16.64 28.85
CA GLU A 5 -4.22 -17.27 27.61
C GLU A 5 -5.37 -17.73 26.69
N ASN A 6 -6.51 -18.15 27.24
CA ASN A 6 -7.62 -18.72 26.45
C ASN A 6 -8.49 -17.65 25.75
N ARG A 7 -8.56 -16.41 26.25
CA ARG A 7 -9.24 -15.28 25.57
C ARG A 7 -8.46 -14.77 24.35
N SER A 8 -7.18 -15.09 24.26
CA SER A 8 -6.27 -14.65 23.20
C SER A 8 -6.53 -15.39 21.89
N ASN A 9 -6.73 -16.71 21.95
CA ASN A 9 -6.89 -17.58 20.78
C ASN A 9 -8.12 -17.18 19.93
N ASN A 10 -9.23 -16.81 20.58
CA ASN A 10 -10.44 -16.38 19.86
C ASN A 10 -10.28 -15.01 19.20
N ARG A 11 -9.49 -14.11 19.79
CA ARG A 11 -9.22 -12.78 19.24
C ARG A 11 -8.32 -12.90 18.01
N PHE A 12 -7.28 -13.72 18.08
CA PHE A 12 -6.42 -14.02 16.95
C PHE A 12 -7.17 -14.74 15.83
N ASN A 13 -7.99 -15.75 16.15
CA ASN A 13 -8.82 -16.42 15.13
C ASN A 13 -9.84 -15.46 14.50
N THR A 14 -10.44 -14.54 15.28
CA THR A 14 -11.37 -13.53 14.74
C THR A 14 -10.66 -12.52 13.84
N ILE A 15 -9.46 -12.07 14.21
CA ILE A 15 -8.63 -11.18 13.38
C ILE A 15 -8.20 -11.91 12.09
N LEU A 16 -7.77 -13.17 12.21
CA LEU A 16 -7.34 -13.98 11.07
C LEU A 16 -8.50 -14.22 10.10
N VAL A 17 -9.69 -14.58 10.60
CA VAL A 17 -10.91 -14.72 9.79
C VAL A 17 -11.31 -13.39 9.14
N GLY A 18 -11.19 -12.28 9.87
CA GLY A 18 -11.44 -10.94 9.32
C GLY A 18 -10.49 -10.58 8.18
N VAL A 19 -9.18 -10.83 8.36
CA VAL A 19 -8.15 -10.56 7.35
C VAL A 19 -8.31 -11.49 6.15
N VAL A 20 -8.51 -12.79 6.37
CA VAL A 20 -8.73 -13.77 5.29
C VAL A 20 -10.01 -13.44 4.52
N GLY A 21 -11.09 -13.06 5.20
CA GLY A 21 -12.33 -12.64 4.56
C GLY A 21 -12.16 -11.34 3.76
N GLN A 22 -11.41 -10.37 4.28
CA GLN A 22 -11.14 -9.12 3.60
C GLN A 22 -10.29 -9.34 2.34
N VAL A 23 -9.19 -10.08 2.45
CA VAL A 23 -8.32 -10.39 1.30
C VAL A 23 -9.08 -11.25 0.30
N GLY A 24 -9.77 -12.29 0.76
CA GLY A 24 -10.55 -13.20 -0.07
C GLY A 24 -11.73 -12.54 -0.79
N CYS A 25 -12.25 -11.42 -0.29
CA CYS A 25 -13.32 -10.66 -0.94
C CYS A 25 -12.78 -9.53 -1.82
N ILE A 26 -11.80 -8.76 -1.33
CA ILE A 26 -11.25 -7.59 -2.03
C ILE A 26 -10.38 -8.01 -3.22
N THR A 27 -9.56 -9.05 -3.09
CA THR A 27 -8.68 -9.53 -4.17
C THR A 27 -9.45 -9.92 -5.43
N PRO A 28 -10.47 -10.80 -5.39
CA PRO A 28 -11.23 -11.12 -6.60
C PRO A 28 -12.02 -9.92 -7.13
N LEU A 29 -12.51 -9.02 -6.27
CA LEU A 29 -13.15 -7.77 -6.70
C LEU A 29 -12.21 -6.90 -7.53
N ILE A 30 -10.96 -6.73 -7.09
CA ILE A 30 -9.94 -5.97 -7.83
C ILE A 30 -9.57 -6.69 -9.13
N ILE A 31 -9.39 -8.02 -9.12
CA ILE A 31 -9.06 -8.80 -10.32
C ILE A 31 -10.20 -8.71 -11.34
N LEU A 32 -11.46 -8.88 -10.91
CA LEU A 32 -12.63 -8.76 -11.76
C LEU A 32 -12.77 -7.34 -12.31
N GLY A 33 -12.58 -6.32 -11.48
CA GLY A 33 -12.60 -4.91 -11.90
C GLY A 33 -11.52 -4.60 -12.93
N ALA A 34 -10.29 -5.07 -12.70
CA ALA A 34 -9.17 -4.88 -13.61
C ALA A 34 -9.35 -5.63 -14.94
N LEU A 35 -9.89 -6.85 -14.91
CA LEU A 35 -10.22 -7.63 -16.10
C LEU A 35 -11.34 -6.97 -16.90
N PHE A 36 -12.43 -6.55 -16.25
CA PHE A 36 -13.53 -5.86 -16.93
C PHE A 36 -13.10 -4.50 -17.49
N ALA A 37 -12.36 -3.71 -16.72
CA ALA A 37 -11.81 -2.44 -17.20
C ALA A 37 -10.83 -2.66 -18.36
N GLY A 38 -9.97 -3.66 -18.27
CA GLY A 38 -9.02 -4.05 -19.32
C GLY A 38 -9.74 -4.48 -20.60
N LEU A 39 -10.72 -5.38 -20.51
CA LEU A 39 -11.51 -5.84 -21.65
C LEU A 39 -12.42 -4.75 -22.22
N TRP A 40 -12.99 -3.88 -21.38
CA TRP A 40 -13.83 -2.78 -21.84
C TRP A 40 -13.01 -1.74 -22.61
N LEU A 41 -11.81 -1.43 -22.11
CA LEU A 41 -10.88 -0.55 -22.81
C LEU A 41 -10.37 -1.20 -24.11
N ASP A 42 -10.07 -2.50 -24.11
CA ASP A 42 -9.65 -3.26 -25.31
C ASP A 42 -10.76 -3.29 -26.38
N ARG A 43 -12.02 -3.40 -25.95
CA ARG A 43 -13.19 -3.41 -26.83
C ARG A 43 -13.55 -2.03 -27.39
N GLN A 44 -13.24 -0.95 -26.67
CA GLN A 44 -13.47 0.42 -27.14
C GLN A 44 -12.49 0.86 -28.23
N PHE A 45 -11.32 0.20 -28.32
CA PHE A 45 -10.28 0.52 -29.30
C PHE A 45 -10.18 -0.46 -30.50
N GLU A 46 -11.05 -1.48 -30.57
CA GLU A 46 -11.11 -2.51 -31.65
C GLU A 46 -9.76 -3.18 -32.00
N THR A 47 -8.74 -3.00 -31.16
CA THR A 47 -7.42 -3.58 -31.33
C THR A 47 -7.34 -4.74 -30.35
N LYS A 48 -6.99 -5.93 -30.86
CA LYS A 48 -6.56 -7.15 -30.14
C LYS A 48 -5.82 -6.83 -28.82
N PRO A 49 -5.72 -7.73 -27.81
CA PRO A 49 -5.35 -7.48 -26.40
C PRO A 49 -4.00 -6.80 -26.13
N ILE A 50 -3.79 -5.63 -26.70
CA ILE A 50 -2.55 -4.86 -26.73
C ILE A 50 -2.49 -4.01 -25.47
N PHE A 51 -3.61 -3.53 -24.95
CA PHE A 51 -3.63 -2.83 -23.66
C PHE A 51 -3.28 -3.76 -22.50
N THR A 52 -3.75 -5.01 -22.52
CA THR A 52 -3.36 -6.01 -21.51
C THR A 52 -1.86 -6.29 -21.58
N ILE A 53 -1.29 -6.45 -22.78
CA ILE A 53 0.16 -6.64 -22.97
C ILE A 53 0.94 -5.39 -22.59
N LEU A 54 0.47 -4.18 -22.94
CA LEU A 54 1.10 -2.92 -22.60
C LEU A 54 1.07 -2.66 -21.09
N PHE A 55 0.02 -3.09 -20.38
CA PHE A 55 -0.05 -2.98 -18.92
C PHE A 55 0.87 -3.97 -18.22
N ILE A 56 1.01 -5.19 -18.78
CA ILE A 56 2.02 -6.17 -18.32
C ILE A 56 3.44 -5.63 -18.54
N VAL A 57 3.75 -5.13 -19.75
CA VAL A 57 5.06 -4.53 -20.08
C VAL A 57 5.29 -3.24 -19.29
N GLY A 58 4.24 -2.46 -19.07
CA GLY A 58 4.22 -1.22 -18.33
C GLY A 58 4.29 -1.40 -16.81
N SER A 59 4.00 -2.59 -16.28
CA SER A 59 4.04 -2.85 -14.84
C SER A 59 5.44 -2.64 -14.25
N ALA A 60 6.49 -2.97 -14.99
CA ALA A 60 7.88 -2.74 -14.60
C ALA A 60 8.24 -1.24 -14.48
N PRO A 61 8.03 -0.39 -15.51
CA PRO A 61 8.28 1.05 -15.40
C PRO A 61 7.31 1.76 -14.44
N VAL A 62 6.09 1.26 -14.24
CA VAL A 62 5.16 1.81 -13.24
C VAL A 62 5.64 1.52 -11.81
N SER A 63 6.10 0.30 -11.55
CA SER A 63 6.59 -0.10 -10.22
C SER A 63 7.82 0.70 -9.79
N ILE A 64 8.78 0.90 -10.69
CA ILE A 64 9.98 1.71 -10.39
C ILE A 64 9.61 3.18 -10.14
N PHE A 65 8.64 3.72 -10.88
CA PHE A 65 8.20 5.11 -10.73
C PHE A 65 7.45 5.33 -9.41
N ALA A 66 6.59 4.40 -9.02
CA ALA A 66 5.88 4.44 -7.75
C ALA A 66 6.86 4.41 -6.57
N LEU A 67 7.83 3.48 -6.59
CA LEU A 67 8.85 3.38 -5.56
C LEU A 67 9.68 4.66 -5.45
N TYR A 68 10.10 5.22 -6.59
CA TYR A 68 10.82 6.49 -6.64
C TYR A 68 10.04 7.64 -5.98
N LYS A 69 8.73 7.73 -6.24
CA LYS A 69 7.85 8.75 -5.63
C LYS A 69 7.72 8.57 -4.12
N ILE A 70 7.49 7.34 -3.65
CA ILE A 70 7.44 7.03 -2.21
C ILE A 70 8.74 7.44 -1.52
N VAL A 71 9.89 7.04 -2.07
CA VAL A 71 11.20 7.34 -1.49
C VAL A 71 11.45 8.84 -1.45
N LYS A 72 11.19 9.56 -2.56
CA LYS A 72 11.37 11.02 -2.60
C LYS A 72 10.51 11.73 -1.56
N THR A 73 9.25 11.31 -1.40
CA THR A 73 8.35 11.86 -0.37
C THR A 73 8.82 11.54 1.05
N ALA A 74 9.29 10.30 1.29
CA ALA A 74 9.84 9.91 2.60
C ALA A 74 11.11 10.70 2.94
N THR A 75 12.08 10.79 2.02
CA THR A 75 13.31 11.55 2.24
C THR A 75 13.05 13.06 2.40
N THR A 76 12.05 13.61 1.71
CA THR A 76 11.66 15.02 1.90
C THR A 76 11.08 15.25 3.29
N LYS A 77 10.28 14.31 3.82
CA LYS A 77 9.74 14.39 5.17
C LYS A 77 10.82 14.24 6.24
N LEU A 78 11.75 13.30 6.07
CA LEU A 78 12.88 13.12 6.98
C LEU A 78 13.75 14.39 7.09
N LYS A 79 13.99 15.07 5.98
CA LYS A 79 14.76 16.32 5.99
C LYS A 79 14.07 17.47 6.73
N THR A 80 12.74 17.45 6.86
CA THR A 80 12.00 18.44 7.65
C THR A 80 11.94 18.04 9.12
N ASP A 81 11.71 16.75 9.41
CA ASP A 81 11.66 16.25 10.79
C ASP A 81 13.04 16.36 11.49
N ASP A 82 14.16 16.14 10.79
CA ASP A 82 15.51 16.33 11.33
C ASP A 82 15.82 17.82 11.62
N ASP A 83 15.43 18.75 10.74
CA ASP A 83 15.71 20.19 10.90
C ASP A 83 14.86 20.82 12.03
N ASP A 84 13.61 20.37 12.17
CA ASP A 84 12.72 20.78 13.27
C ASP A 84 13.13 20.12 14.59
N ALA A 85 13.56 18.85 14.61
CA ALA A 85 14.05 18.20 15.82
C ALA A 85 15.32 18.90 16.36
N ILE A 86 16.27 19.24 15.50
CA ILE A 86 17.52 19.92 15.89
C ILE A 86 17.22 21.32 16.46
N LYS A 87 16.29 22.07 15.88
CA LYS A 87 15.90 23.40 16.39
C LYS A 87 15.21 23.34 17.75
N ASN A 88 14.33 22.35 17.96
CA ASN A 88 13.65 22.18 19.24
C ASN A 88 14.63 21.77 20.36
N PHE A 89 15.61 20.90 20.05
CA PHE A 89 16.67 20.54 21.01
C PHE A 89 17.58 21.72 21.37
N GLU A 90 17.90 22.60 20.42
CA GLU A 90 18.72 23.79 20.67
C GLU A 90 17.98 24.87 21.48
N GLU A 91 16.65 25.00 21.30
CA GLU A 91 15.82 25.93 22.08
C GLU A 91 15.65 25.46 23.54
N ASP A 92 15.51 24.15 23.78
CA ASP A 92 15.45 23.58 25.14
C ASP A 92 16.79 23.73 25.88
N LEU A 93 17.93 23.55 25.19
CA LEU A 93 19.27 23.73 25.78
C LEU A 93 19.61 25.18 26.14
N ASN A 94 19.00 26.15 25.46
CA ASN A 94 19.17 27.57 25.74
C ASN A 94 18.16 28.11 26.77
N ARG A 95 17.23 27.26 27.23
CA ARG A 95 16.22 27.59 28.25
C ARG A 95 16.60 27.14 29.66
N GLU A 96 17.62 26.29 29.81
CA GLU A 96 18.29 25.95 31.08
C GLU A 96 19.48 26.89 31.37
#